data_AF-A0A1K1T548-F1
#
_entry.id   AF-A0A1K1T548-F1
#
_cell.length_a   1.000
_cell.length_b   1.000
_cell.length_c   1.000
_cell.angle_alpha   90.00
_cell.angle_beta   90.00
_cell.angle_gamma   90.00
#
_symmetry.space_group_name_H-M   'P 1'
#
loop_
_entity.id
_entity.type
_entity.pdbx_description
1 polymer ?
#
loop_
_entity_poly.entity_id
_entity_poly.type
_entity_poly.pdbx_seq_one_letter_code
_entity_poly.pdbx_strand_id
1 'polypeptide(L)'
;MTTPRDVFTALSDGISEGRFDDLSALYAEDSVVEHPQAVPRPTRIHGRAAIHERFIQALATSLRLERKNVVVHETTDPEVIVAEYGYDAESVETGRTTTTANIQVLRVRDGLIVHSRDYHDYLRLAVIRGGVDQLVKAYEQAPPRELSPVTPESADTVFERLVHGVAGGRWDELPELYATMTHVTHPFLPGAPVLRTREELREHFAAGKALNPRFTVADLVTYQGTDPEVLIGEFAYQGEYGGRPVRVANIFAMRVRDGLIVESRDYGDHLGIAGDLGQIHELAAKL
;
A
#
# COMPACT_ATOMS: atom_id res chain seq x y z
N MET A 1 26.93 2.78 -12.84
CA MET A 1 25.92 3.75 -12.39
C MET A 1 25.08 3.05 -11.35
N THR A 2 24.71 3.73 -10.27
CA THR A 2 23.86 3.15 -9.22
C THR A 2 22.45 2.97 -9.77
N THR A 3 21.92 1.74 -9.75
CA THR A 3 20.56 1.44 -10.25
C THR A 3 19.50 1.76 -9.18
N PRO A 4 18.22 1.93 -9.54
CA PRO A 4 17.15 2.08 -8.53
C PRO A 4 17.12 0.92 -7.52
N ARG A 5 17.45 -0.30 -7.96
CA ARG A 5 17.55 -1.49 -7.11
C ARG A 5 18.68 -1.38 -6.08
N ASP A 6 19.83 -0.87 -6.49
CA ASP A 6 20.97 -0.62 -5.58
C ASP A 6 20.60 0.43 -4.54
N VAL A 7 19.90 1.50 -4.95
CA VAL A 7 19.42 2.56 -4.04
C VAL A 7 18.41 2.03 -3.04
N PHE A 8 17.42 1.23 -3.47
CA PHE A 8 16.48 0.57 -2.56
C PHE A 8 17.20 -0.36 -1.56
N THR A 9 18.17 -1.14 -2.04
CA THR A 9 18.96 -2.04 -1.19
C THR A 9 19.69 -1.25 -0.11
N ALA A 10 20.39 -0.18 -0.50
CA ALA A 10 21.13 0.69 0.43
C ALA A 10 20.19 1.37 1.46
N LEU A 11 19.04 1.90 1.00
CA LEU A 11 18.03 2.50 1.88
C LEU A 11 17.55 1.49 2.92
N SER A 12 17.15 0.32 2.44
CA SER A 12 16.49 -0.66 3.27
C SER A 12 17.47 -1.41 4.19
N ASP A 13 18.72 -1.60 3.77
CA ASP A 13 19.82 -2.06 4.64
C ASP A 13 20.12 -1.02 5.73
N GLY A 14 20.22 0.26 5.37
CA GLY A 14 20.46 1.33 6.34
C GLY A 14 19.33 1.45 7.37
N ILE A 15 18.07 1.22 7.00
CA ILE A 15 16.95 1.13 7.95
C ILE A 15 17.14 -0.04 8.92
N SER A 16 17.44 -1.23 8.41
CA SER A 16 17.63 -2.42 9.26
C SER A 16 18.85 -2.36 10.17
N GLU A 17 19.90 -1.67 9.72
CA GLU A 17 21.12 -1.44 10.49
C GLU A 17 21.02 -0.21 11.42
N GLY A 18 19.92 0.54 11.38
CA GLY A 18 19.70 1.72 12.21
C GLY A 18 20.57 2.93 11.85
N ARG A 19 21.09 3.01 10.62
CA ARG A 19 21.90 4.12 10.10
C ARG A 19 21.06 5.35 9.70
N PHE A 20 20.10 5.73 10.54
CA PHE A 20 19.08 6.72 10.18
C PHE A 20 19.63 8.10 9.83
N ASP A 21 20.74 8.53 10.45
CA ASP A 21 21.38 9.82 10.18
C ASP A 21 21.87 9.94 8.72
N ASP A 22 22.30 8.83 8.12
CA ASP A 22 22.91 8.81 6.79
C ASP A 22 21.88 8.63 5.66
N LEU A 23 20.69 8.09 5.96
CA LEU A 23 19.70 7.67 4.95
C LEU A 23 19.23 8.81 4.04
N SER A 24 19.13 10.02 4.58
CA SER A 24 18.71 11.19 3.80
C SER A 24 19.65 11.51 2.62
N ALA A 25 20.91 11.06 2.65
CA ALA A 25 21.86 11.25 1.55
C ALA A 25 21.47 10.47 0.29
N LEU A 26 20.60 9.46 0.40
CA LEU A 26 20.05 8.71 -0.74
C LEU A 26 18.96 9.48 -1.49
N TYR A 27 18.50 10.60 -0.96
CA TYR A 27 17.43 11.41 -1.53
C TYR A 27 18.01 12.64 -2.25
N ALA A 28 17.38 13.04 -3.35
CA ALA A 28 17.63 14.32 -4.02
C ALA A 28 17.15 15.50 -3.15
N GLU A 29 17.69 16.69 -3.38
CA GLU A 29 17.41 17.87 -2.55
C GLU A 29 15.91 18.22 -2.50
N ASP A 30 15.20 18.05 -3.62
CA ASP A 30 13.77 18.36 -3.81
C ASP A 30 12.86 17.12 -3.72
N SER A 31 13.37 16.02 -3.15
CA SER A 31 12.63 14.76 -3.06
C SER A 31 11.27 14.89 -2.41
N VAL A 32 10.34 14.04 -2.86
CA VAL A 32 9.01 13.92 -2.25
C VAL A 32 8.83 12.50 -1.71
N VAL A 33 8.40 12.38 -0.45
CA VAL A 33 7.98 11.11 0.16
C VAL A 33 6.51 11.20 0.51
N GLU A 34 5.70 10.29 0.01
CA GLU A 34 4.28 10.20 0.30
C GLU A 34 3.97 8.91 1.06
N HIS A 35 3.06 9.01 2.03
CA HIS A 35 2.52 7.85 2.73
C HIS A 35 1.00 7.80 2.53
N PRO A 36 0.51 7.17 1.46
CA PRO A 36 -0.90 7.28 1.05
C PRO A 36 -1.92 6.76 2.09
N GLN A 37 -1.48 5.87 2.99
CA GLN A 37 -2.32 5.23 4.01
C GLN A 37 -2.03 5.69 5.44
N ALA A 38 -1.04 6.59 5.64
CA ALA A 38 -0.70 7.12 6.97
C ALA A 38 -1.77 8.10 7.47
N VAL A 39 -1.90 8.23 8.80
CA VAL A 39 -2.76 9.21 9.49
C VAL A 39 -1.91 10.15 10.36
N PRO A 40 -2.17 11.48 10.41
CA PRO A 40 -3.16 12.25 9.63
C PRO A 40 -2.90 12.18 8.10
N ARG A 41 -3.97 12.09 7.30
CA ARG A 41 -3.95 11.49 5.96
C ARG A 41 -4.06 12.51 4.80
N PRO A 42 -3.44 12.25 3.63
CA PRO A 42 -2.17 11.54 3.47
C PRO A 42 -1.02 12.42 4.00
N THR A 43 0.11 11.83 4.41
CA THR A 43 1.31 12.64 4.71
C THR A 43 2.19 12.75 3.48
N ARG A 44 2.73 13.95 3.26
CA ARG A 44 3.66 14.27 2.18
C ARG A 44 4.80 15.11 2.73
N ILE A 45 6.03 14.66 2.50
CA ILE A 45 7.26 15.32 2.97
C ILE A 45 8.00 15.82 1.75
N HIS A 46 8.37 17.10 1.76
CA HIS A 46 9.09 17.76 0.67
C HIS A 46 10.49 18.17 1.10
N GLY A 47 11.46 17.77 0.30
CA GLY A 47 12.86 18.15 0.45
C GLY A 47 13.65 17.24 1.37
N ARG A 48 14.92 17.03 1.03
CA ARG A 48 15.85 16.16 1.76
C ARG A 48 15.99 16.53 3.23
N ALA A 49 16.01 17.82 3.56
CA ALA A 49 16.14 18.28 4.95
C ALA A 49 14.97 17.81 5.83
N ALA A 50 13.72 17.92 5.34
CA ALA A 50 12.55 17.46 6.08
C ALA A 50 12.51 15.92 6.18
N ILE A 51 13.01 15.22 5.16
CA ILE A 51 13.16 13.76 5.18
C ILE A 51 14.21 13.35 6.23
N HIS A 52 15.34 14.07 6.31
CA HIS A 52 16.36 13.85 7.33
C HIS A 52 15.79 14.02 8.74
N GLU A 53 15.08 15.12 9.00
CA GLU A 53 14.39 15.35 10.28
C GLU A 53 13.47 14.19 10.65
N ARG A 54 12.76 13.62 9.68
CA ARG A 54 11.88 12.46 9.91
C ARG A 54 12.67 11.20 10.28
N PHE A 55 13.82 10.94 9.67
CA PHE A 55 14.65 9.79 9.99
C PHE A 55 15.29 9.87 11.38
N ILE A 56 15.68 11.07 11.83
CA ILE A 56 16.35 11.24 13.13
C ILE A 56 15.39 11.49 14.29
N GLN A 57 14.10 11.67 14.02
CA GLN A 57 13.07 11.80 15.06
C GLN A 57 13.00 10.52 15.91
N ALA A 58 12.83 10.68 17.23
CA ALA A 58 12.80 9.58 18.19
C ALA A 58 11.80 8.45 17.83
N LEU A 59 10.71 8.77 17.12
CA LEU A 59 9.77 7.77 16.60
C LEU A 59 10.40 6.80 15.59
N ALA A 60 11.38 7.23 14.79
CA ALA A 60 12.11 6.36 13.86
C ALA A 60 12.94 5.30 14.60
N THR A 61 13.44 5.65 15.79
CA THR A 61 14.19 4.72 16.66
C THR A 61 13.31 3.86 17.58
N SER A 62 11.97 4.00 17.50
CA SER A 62 11.03 3.25 18.35
C SER A 62 10.79 1.80 17.90
N LEU A 63 11.26 1.45 16.71
CA LEU A 63 11.15 0.13 16.10
C LEU A 63 12.53 -0.37 15.66
N ARG A 64 12.80 -1.66 15.89
CA ARG A 64 13.84 -2.38 15.16
C ARG A 64 13.18 -3.16 14.04
N LEU A 65 13.70 -3.03 12.83
CA LEU A 65 13.10 -3.57 11.62
C LEU A 65 14.11 -4.43 10.88
N GLU A 66 13.92 -5.74 10.84
CA GLU A 66 14.75 -6.64 10.03
C GLU A 66 14.02 -6.97 8.73
N ARG A 67 14.55 -6.52 7.60
CA ARG A 67 13.95 -6.75 6.29
C ARG A 67 14.03 -8.22 5.89
N LYS A 68 12.93 -8.75 5.33
CA LYS A 68 12.88 -10.09 4.73
C LYS A 68 12.00 -10.16 3.49
N ASN A 69 12.05 -11.28 2.78
CA ASN A 69 11.15 -11.61 1.66
C ASN A 69 11.05 -10.50 0.60
N VAL A 70 12.19 -9.92 0.20
CA VAL A 70 12.25 -8.83 -0.77
C VAL A 70 11.99 -9.35 -2.18
N VAL A 71 11.05 -8.71 -2.87
CA VAL A 71 10.81 -8.84 -4.30
C VAL A 71 10.85 -7.44 -4.90
N VAL A 72 11.71 -7.24 -5.89
CA VAL A 72 11.81 -5.95 -6.61
C VAL A 72 11.35 -6.17 -8.05
N HIS A 73 10.32 -5.43 -8.43
CA HIS A 73 9.79 -5.34 -9.79
C HIS A 73 10.46 -4.16 -10.50
N GLU A 74 11.31 -4.48 -11.47
CA GLU A 74 11.80 -3.50 -12.42
C GLU A 74 10.69 -3.17 -13.41
N THR A 75 10.43 -1.88 -13.63
CA THR A 75 9.38 -1.43 -14.54
C THR A 75 9.96 -1.08 -15.92
N THR A 76 9.10 -0.87 -16.91
CA THR A 76 9.50 -0.38 -18.23
C THR A 76 10.02 1.06 -18.20
N ASP A 77 9.72 1.84 -17.16
CA ASP A 77 10.41 3.10 -16.86
C ASP A 77 11.68 2.77 -16.06
N PRO A 78 12.90 2.93 -16.62
CA PRO A 78 14.12 2.53 -15.94
C PRO A 78 14.44 3.37 -14.69
N GLU A 79 13.76 4.51 -14.47
CA GLU A 79 13.86 5.29 -13.23
C GLU A 79 12.96 4.71 -12.12
N VAL A 80 12.01 3.82 -12.41
CA VAL A 80 10.98 3.38 -11.45
C VAL A 80 11.09 1.89 -11.15
N ILE A 81 11.09 1.56 -9.87
CA ILE A 81 10.89 0.21 -9.35
C ILE A 81 9.73 0.17 -8.36
N VAL A 82 9.18 -1.03 -8.18
CA VAL A 82 8.27 -1.31 -7.07
C VAL A 82 8.86 -2.44 -6.24
N ALA A 83 9.08 -2.20 -4.95
CA ALA A 83 9.63 -3.18 -4.02
C ALA A 83 8.56 -3.66 -3.05
N GLU A 84 8.32 -4.97 -3.03
CA GLU A 84 7.51 -5.65 -2.02
C GLU A 84 8.43 -6.34 -1.01
N TYR A 85 8.19 -6.17 0.28
CA TYR A 85 9.05 -6.75 1.31
C TYR A 85 8.35 -6.85 2.66
N GLY A 86 8.84 -7.74 3.51
CA GLY A 86 8.42 -7.85 4.91
C GLY A 86 9.43 -7.21 5.86
N TYR A 87 8.97 -6.88 7.07
CA TYR A 87 9.84 -6.72 8.23
C TYR A 87 9.48 -7.74 9.30
N ASP A 88 10.50 -8.29 9.97
CA ASP A 88 10.37 -8.65 11.38
C ASP A 88 10.59 -7.39 12.21
N ALA A 89 9.52 -6.92 12.83
CA ALA A 89 9.48 -5.67 13.57
C ALA A 89 9.40 -5.94 15.07
N GLU A 90 10.23 -5.23 15.85
CA GLU A 90 10.23 -5.24 17.31
C GLU A 90 9.96 -3.81 17.81
N SER A 91 9.01 -3.65 18.72
CA SER A 91 8.82 -2.40 19.46
C SER A 91 9.86 -2.30 20.57
N VAL A 92 10.72 -1.28 20.52
CA VAL A 92 11.77 -1.05 21.53
C VAL A 92 11.15 -0.78 22.91
N GLU A 93 10.01 -0.09 22.95
CA GLU A 93 9.32 0.27 24.20
C GLU A 93 8.64 -0.93 24.87
N THR A 94 7.95 -1.77 24.10
CA THR A 94 7.12 -2.85 24.66
C THR A 94 7.74 -4.25 24.55
N GLY A 95 8.81 -4.41 23.77
CA GLY A 95 9.44 -5.69 23.45
C GLY A 95 8.61 -6.62 22.56
N ARG A 96 7.42 -6.21 22.12
CA ARG A 96 6.56 -7.05 21.26
C ARG A 96 7.05 -7.07 19.83
N THR A 97 6.90 -8.23 19.18
CA THR A 97 7.32 -8.45 17.81
C THR A 97 6.13 -8.77 16.89
N THR A 98 6.29 -8.50 15.59
CA THR A 98 5.35 -8.94 14.55
C THR A 98 6.07 -9.03 13.21
N THR A 99 5.52 -9.81 12.27
CA THR A 99 5.86 -9.68 10.86
C THR A 99 4.88 -8.72 10.18
N THR A 100 5.38 -7.75 9.43
CA THR A 100 4.59 -6.78 8.66
C THR A 100 4.95 -6.82 7.18
N ALA A 101 3.98 -6.53 6.32
CA ALA A 101 4.19 -6.37 4.88
C ALA A 101 4.39 -4.89 4.52
N ASN A 102 5.07 -4.65 3.39
CA ASN A 102 5.33 -3.33 2.84
C ASN A 102 5.37 -3.42 1.32
N ILE A 103 5.02 -2.32 0.67
CA ILE A 103 5.24 -2.11 -0.75
C ILE A 103 5.62 -0.64 -0.98
N GLN A 104 6.63 -0.41 -1.80
CA GLN A 104 7.17 0.92 -2.05
C GLN A 104 7.35 1.14 -3.55
N VAL A 105 6.82 2.24 -4.06
CA VAL A 105 7.14 2.74 -5.40
C VAL A 105 8.28 3.73 -5.26
N LEU A 106 9.38 3.50 -5.99
CA LEU A 106 10.59 4.33 -5.89
C LEU A 106 10.99 4.83 -7.27
N ARG A 107 11.06 6.16 -7.42
CA ARG A 107 11.67 6.80 -8.58
C ARG A 107 13.06 7.29 -8.23
N VAL A 108 14.05 6.85 -8.99
CA VAL A 108 15.47 7.17 -8.79
C VAL A 108 16.03 7.78 -10.07
N ARG A 109 16.69 8.93 -9.93
CA ARG A 109 17.40 9.63 -11.00
C ARG A 109 18.79 10.01 -10.51
N ASP A 110 19.80 9.80 -11.36
CA ASP A 110 21.21 10.08 -11.04
C ASP A 110 21.69 9.40 -9.73
N GLY A 111 21.14 8.23 -9.41
CA GLY A 111 21.45 7.46 -8.21
C GLY A 111 20.83 8.00 -6.91
N LEU A 112 19.90 8.96 -7.01
CA LEU A 112 19.17 9.54 -5.88
C LEU A 112 17.67 9.32 -6.02
N ILE A 113 17.01 9.04 -4.91
CA ILE A 113 15.55 8.98 -4.83
C ILE A 113 15.02 10.38 -5.09
N VAL A 114 14.15 10.56 -6.08
CA VAL A 114 13.47 11.84 -6.35
C VAL A 114 12.01 11.81 -5.90
N HIS A 115 11.41 10.62 -5.81
CA HIS A 115 10.05 10.43 -5.30
C HIS A 115 9.89 9.01 -4.75
N SER A 116 9.21 8.89 -3.62
CA SER A 116 8.76 7.60 -3.11
C SER A 116 7.31 7.65 -2.62
N ARG A 117 6.59 6.54 -2.81
CA ARG A 117 5.27 6.30 -2.24
C ARG A 117 5.34 5.02 -1.43
N ASP A 118 5.15 5.16 -0.12
CA ASP A 118 5.48 4.14 0.86
C ASP A 118 4.20 3.63 1.53
N TYR A 119 3.94 2.32 1.40
CA TYR A 119 2.78 1.65 1.95
C TYR A 119 3.24 0.65 3.02
N HIS A 120 2.70 0.81 4.23
CA HIS A 120 3.07 0.02 5.41
C HIS A 120 1.82 -0.52 6.11
N ASP A 121 1.95 -1.68 6.78
CA ASP A 121 0.92 -2.15 7.71
C ASP A 121 0.95 -1.33 9.01
N TYR A 122 0.35 -0.13 8.96
CA TYR A 122 0.27 0.78 10.09
C TYR A 122 -0.46 0.19 11.29
N LEU A 123 -1.41 -0.73 11.06
CA LEU A 123 -2.17 -1.38 12.12
C LEU A 123 -1.25 -2.29 12.96
N ARG A 124 -0.52 -3.20 12.31
CA ARG A 124 0.42 -4.09 13.02
C ARG A 124 1.48 -3.31 13.79
N LEU A 125 2.04 -2.27 13.16
CA LEU A 125 3.03 -1.41 13.80
C LEU A 125 2.45 -0.66 15.01
N ALA A 126 1.19 -0.21 14.94
CA ALA A 126 0.51 0.40 16.08
C ALA A 126 0.24 -0.63 17.20
N VAL A 127 -0.24 -1.83 16.86
CA VAL A 127 -0.54 -2.88 17.85
C VAL A 127 0.70 -3.25 18.66
N ILE A 128 1.83 -3.53 18.02
CA ILE A 128 3.05 -3.89 18.78
C ILE A 128 3.55 -2.74 19.66
N ARG A 129 3.31 -1.48 19.30
CA ARG A 129 3.65 -0.31 20.14
C ARG A 129 2.62 -0.01 21.22
N GLY A 130 1.48 -0.69 21.23
CA GLY A 130 0.38 -0.39 22.17
C GLY A 130 -0.35 0.89 21.79
N GLY A 131 -0.23 1.27 20.53
CA GLY A 131 -0.67 2.53 19.96
C GLY A 131 -2.08 2.52 19.39
N VAL A 132 -2.93 1.53 19.72
CA VAL A 132 -4.26 1.39 19.10
C VAL A 132 -5.16 2.57 19.48
N ASP A 133 -5.18 2.97 20.75
CA ASP A 133 -5.98 4.12 21.22
C ASP A 133 -5.50 5.44 20.61
N GLN A 134 -4.19 5.59 20.43
CA GLN A 134 -3.57 6.74 19.77
C GLN A 134 -3.94 6.76 18.29
N LEU A 135 -4.00 5.58 17.65
CA LEU A 135 -4.45 5.43 16.28
C LEU A 135 -5.91 5.86 16.16
N VAL A 136 -6.80 5.38 17.04
CA VAL A 136 -8.22 5.81 17.09
C VAL A 136 -8.34 7.32 17.19
N LYS A 137 -7.67 7.93 18.16
CA LYS A 137 -7.67 9.40 18.33
C LYS A 137 -7.16 10.13 17.08
N ALA A 138 -6.15 9.58 16.40
CA ALA A 138 -5.64 10.16 15.17
C ALA A 138 -6.67 10.16 14.03
N TYR A 139 -7.54 9.13 13.92
CA TYR A 139 -8.65 9.16 12.96
C TYR A 139 -9.78 10.10 13.38
N GLU A 140 -10.12 10.15 14.67
CA GLU A 140 -11.13 11.08 15.18
C GLU A 140 -10.76 12.55 14.93
N GLN A 141 -9.46 12.85 14.95
CA GLN A 141 -8.90 14.19 14.73
C GLN A 141 -8.47 14.43 13.29
N ALA A 142 -8.48 13.41 12.42
CA ALA A 142 -8.04 13.56 11.04
C ALA A 142 -8.97 14.51 10.28
N PRO A 143 -8.42 15.39 9.42
CA PRO A 143 -9.25 16.17 8.51
C PRO A 143 -10.03 15.22 7.58
N PRO A 144 -11.17 15.67 7.01
CA PRO A 144 -11.87 14.94 5.97
C PRO A 144 -10.92 14.58 4.83
N ARG A 145 -11.13 13.42 4.21
CA ARG A 145 -10.31 12.98 3.08
C ARG A 145 -10.51 13.91 1.89
N GLU A 146 -9.42 14.40 1.32
CA GLU A 146 -9.44 15.12 0.06
C GLU A 146 -9.74 14.15 -1.08
N LEU A 147 -10.70 14.52 -1.94
CA LEU A 147 -11.07 13.77 -3.13
C LEU A 147 -10.25 14.27 -4.32
N SER A 148 -9.76 13.34 -5.13
CA SER A 148 -9.04 13.64 -6.36
C SER A 148 -10.01 13.70 -7.55
N PRO A 149 -9.61 14.29 -8.68
CA PRO A 149 -10.37 14.15 -9.92
C PRO A 149 -10.61 12.68 -10.27
N VAL A 150 -11.83 12.36 -10.69
CA VAL A 150 -12.20 11.01 -11.11
C VAL A 150 -11.40 10.63 -12.35
N THR A 151 -10.81 9.43 -12.32
CA THR A 151 -10.18 8.83 -13.49
C THR A 151 -11.28 8.41 -14.46
N PRO A 152 -11.25 8.86 -15.74
CA PRO A 152 -12.17 8.38 -16.76
C PRO A 152 -12.15 6.86 -16.88
N GLU A 153 -13.32 6.24 -17.07
CA GLU A 153 -13.40 4.79 -17.20
C GLU A 153 -12.64 4.30 -18.43
N SER A 154 -11.77 3.31 -18.22
CA SER A 154 -11.05 2.56 -19.24
C SER A 154 -11.19 1.06 -18.98
N ALA A 155 -10.94 0.25 -20.01
CA ALA A 155 -11.01 -1.21 -19.94
C ALA A 155 -9.84 -1.89 -20.69
N ASP A 156 -8.77 -1.13 -20.97
CA ASP A 156 -7.65 -1.54 -21.81
C ASP A 156 -6.88 -2.68 -21.16
N THR A 157 -6.74 -2.65 -19.83
CA THR A 157 -6.10 -3.72 -19.05
C THR A 157 -7.10 -4.51 -18.20
N VAL A 158 -6.73 -5.75 -17.84
CA VAL A 158 -7.54 -6.54 -16.89
C VAL A 158 -7.65 -5.85 -15.52
N PHE A 159 -6.61 -5.11 -15.15
CA PHE A 159 -6.59 -4.31 -13.92
C PHE A 159 -7.62 -3.17 -13.97
N GLU A 160 -7.67 -2.41 -15.07
CA GLU A 160 -8.68 -1.36 -15.28
C GLU A 160 -10.10 -1.93 -15.23
N ARG A 161 -10.34 -3.06 -15.92
CA ARG A 161 -11.63 -3.75 -15.85
C ARG A 161 -12.01 -4.15 -14.43
N LEU A 162 -11.05 -4.61 -13.63
CA LEU A 162 -11.27 -4.94 -12.22
C LEU A 162 -11.64 -3.70 -11.42
N VAL A 163 -10.82 -2.65 -11.45
CA VAL A 163 -11.02 -1.49 -10.56
C VAL A 163 -12.28 -0.71 -10.93
N HIS A 164 -12.53 -0.50 -12.23
CA HIS A 164 -13.78 0.12 -12.67
C HIS A 164 -14.98 -0.81 -12.48
N GLY A 165 -14.77 -2.13 -12.56
CA GLY A 165 -15.82 -3.12 -12.29
C GLY A 165 -16.31 -3.07 -10.84
N VAL A 166 -15.38 -2.99 -9.88
CA VAL A 166 -15.71 -2.79 -8.47
C VAL A 166 -16.42 -1.46 -8.25
N ALA A 167 -15.89 -0.35 -8.79
CA ALA A 167 -16.49 0.97 -8.64
C ALA A 167 -17.89 1.07 -9.28
N GLY A 168 -18.09 0.43 -10.43
CA GLY A 168 -19.34 0.36 -11.17
C GLY A 168 -20.33 -0.70 -10.67
N GLY A 169 -19.98 -1.47 -9.64
CA GLY A 169 -20.84 -2.53 -9.09
C GLY A 169 -21.08 -3.71 -10.02
N ARG A 170 -20.17 -4.01 -10.94
CA ARG A 170 -20.22 -5.13 -11.90
C ARG A 170 -19.73 -6.43 -11.26
N TRP A 171 -20.23 -6.74 -10.05
CA TRP A 171 -19.73 -7.81 -9.18
C TRP A 171 -19.72 -9.19 -9.82
N ASP A 172 -20.72 -9.48 -10.66
CA ASP A 172 -20.90 -10.79 -11.27
C ASP A 172 -19.87 -11.04 -12.41
N GLU A 173 -19.22 -9.99 -12.92
CA GLU A 173 -18.16 -10.07 -13.95
C GLU A 173 -16.76 -10.27 -13.35
N LEU A 174 -16.53 -9.79 -12.13
CA LEU A 174 -15.18 -9.71 -11.53
C LEU A 174 -14.48 -11.06 -11.38
N PRO A 175 -15.13 -12.16 -10.93
CA PRO A 175 -14.48 -13.46 -10.83
C PRO A 175 -13.93 -13.98 -12.18
N GLU A 176 -14.55 -13.58 -13.29
CA GLU A 176 -14.15 -14.04 -14.63
C GLU A 176 -12.89 -13.32 -15.15
N LEU A 177 -12.46 -12.24 -14.49
CA LEU A 177 -11.18 -11.58 -14.76
C LEU A 177 -9.97 -12.39 -14.23
N TYR A 178 -10.20 -13.38 -13.38
CA TYR A 178 -9.17 -14.22 -12.79
C TYR A 178 -9.06 -15.56 -13.51
N ALA A 179 -7.89 -16.17 -13.49
CA ALA A 179 -7.72 -17.54 -13.95
C ALA A 179 -8.49 -18.54 -13.07
N THR A 180 -8.81 -19.72 -13.60
CA THR A 180 -9.51 -20.78 -12.84
C THR A 180 -8.79 -21.14 -11.55
N MET A 181 -7.46 -21.18 -11.62
CA MET A 181 -6.55 -21.26 -10.47
C MET A 181 -5.84 -19.92 -10.36
N THR A 182 -5.97 -19.27 -9.20
CA THR A 182 -5.35 -17.97 -8.92
C THR A 182 -4.69 -17.98 -7.54
N HIS A 183 -4.10 -16.87 -7.14
CA HIS A 183 -3.57 -16.66 -5.80
C HIS A 183 -3.72 -15.19 -5.41
N VAL A 184 -4.79 -14.88 -4.68
CA VAL A 184 -5.08 -13.51 -4.21
C VAL A 184 -4.87 -13.43 -2.72
N THR A 185 -4.11 -12.43 -2.28
CA THR A 185 -3.83 -12.17 -0.86
C THR A 185 -4.08 -10.71 -0.53
N HIS A 186 -4.37 -10.43 0.75
CA HIS A 186 -4.62 -9.09 1.28
C HIS A 186 -3.60 -8.81 2.41
N PRO A 187 -2.37 -8.37 2.10
CA PRO A 187 -1.29 -8.31 3.08
C PRO A 187 -1.58 -7.41 4.29
N PHE A 188 -2.44 -6.40 4.14
CA PHE A 188 -2.85 -5.46 5.20
C PHE A 188 -4.16 -5.81 5.89
N LEU A 189 -4.79 -6.95 5.59
CA LEU A 189 -6.04 -7.39 6.22
C LEU A 189 -5.78 -8.58 7.15
N PRO A 190 -5.77 -8.39 8.48
CA PRO A 190 -5.60 -9.48 9.44
C PRO A 190 -6.64 -10.59 9.24
N GLY A 191 -6.16 -11.84 9.16
CA GLY A 191 -7.00 -13.03 9.04
C GLY A 191 -7.65 -13.24 7.66
N ALA A 192 -7.30 -12.44 6.65
CA ALA A 192 -7.81 -12.64 5.30
C ALA A 192 -7.39 -14.00 4.73
N PRO A 193 -8.32 -14.78 4.14
CA PRO A 193 -7.97 -16.00 3.44
C PRO A 193 -7.20 -15.67 2.15
N VAL A 194 -6.39 -16.63 1.73
CA VAL A 194 -5.83 -16.63 0.37
C VAL A 194 -6.88 -17.21 -0.58
N LEU A 195 -7.27 -16.46 -1.60
CA LEU A 195 -8.25 -16.88 -2.60
C LEU A 195 -7.53 -17.58 -3.76
N ARG A 196 -7.98 -18.77 -4.12
CA ARG A 196 -7.32 -19.68 -5.06
C ARG A 196 -8.18 -20.09 -6.23
N THR A 197 -9.49 -19.89 -6.15
CA THR A 197 -10.44 -20.28 -7.19
C THR A 197 -11.42 -19.16 -7.50
N ARG A 198 -12.06 -19.23 -8.68
CA ARG A 198 -13.17 -18.33 -9.02
C ARG A 198 -14.36 -18.42 -8.06
N GLU A 199 -14.56 -19.58 -7.43
CA GLU A 199 -15.65 -19.73 -6.45
C GLU A 199 -15.36 -18.97 -5.17
N GLU A 200 -14.15 -19.09 -4.63
CA GLU A 200 -13.71 -18.30 -3.47
C GLU A 200 -13.74 -16.79 -3.78
N LEU A 201 -13.42 -16.39 -5.03
CA LEU A 201 -13.56 -15.01 -5.48
C LEU A 201 -15.02 -14.55 -5.54
N ARG A 202 -15.95 -15.39 -5.99
CA ARG A 202 -17.39 -15.07 -5.98
C ARG A 202 -17.88 -14.79 -4.56
N GLU A 203 -17.51 -15.64 -3.61
CA GLU A 203 -17.84 -15.45 -2.19
C GLU A 203 -17.23 -14.15 -1.65
N HIS A 204 -15.97 -13.89 -1.98
CA HIS A 204 -15.28 -12.65 -1.60
C HIS A 204 -15.98 -11.40 -2.15
N PHE A 205 -16.30 -11.36 -3.45
CA PHE A 205 -17.00 -10.23 -4.06
C PHE A 205 -18.46 -10.11 -3.60
N ALA A 206 -19.13 -11.20 -3.24
CA ALA A 206 -20.48 -11.16 -2.69
C ALA A 206 -20.54 -10.39 -1.36
N ALA A 207 -19.51 -10.50 -0.52
CA ALA A 207 -19.38 -9.70 0.69
C ALA A 207 -19.26 -8.19 0.38
N GLY A 208 -18.52 -7.83 -0.67
CA GLY A 208 -18.43 -6.45 -1.17
C GLY A 208 -19.76 -5.95 -1.75
N LYS A 209 -20.45 -6.77 -2.53
CA LYS A 209 -21.78 -6.49 -3.10
C LYS A 209 -22.82 -6.16 -2.01
N ALA A 210 -22.77 -6.86 -0.87
CA ALA A 210 -23.68 -6.61 0.25
C ALA A 210 -23.50 -5.21 0.89
N LEU A 211 -22.29 -4.64 0.82
CA LEU A 211 -22.00 -3.27 1.28
C LEU A 211 -22.44 -2.20 0.27
N ASN A 212 -22.70 -2.61 -0.99
CA ASN A 212 -23.14 -1.78 -2.12
C ASN A 212 -22.47 -0.38 -2.19
N PRO A 213 -21.12 -0.31 -2.20
CA PRO A 213 -20.44 0.97 -2.22
C PRO A 213 -20.69 1.69 -3.55
N ARG A 214 -20.95 3.00 -3.49
CA ARG A 214 -20.91 3.88 -4.66
C ARG A 214 -19.56 4.58 -4.69
N PHE A 215 -18.61 3.98 -5.38
CA PHE A 215 -17.28 4.55 -5.54
C PHE A 215 -17.04 5.04 -6.97
N THR A 216 -16.08 5.95 -7.07
CA THR A 216 -15.40 6.33 -8.30
C THR A 216 -13.92 5.99 -8.14
N VAL A 217 -13.24 5.71 -9.25
CA VAL A 217 -11.80 5.52 -9.27
C VAL A 217 -11.13 6.88 -9.41
N ALA A 218 -10.06 7.11 -8.65
CA ALA A 218 -9.20 8.28 -8.78
C ALA A 218 -7.73 7.87 -8.64
N ASP A 219 -6.82 8.76 -9.05
CA ASP A 219 -5.36 8.58 -8.93
C ASP A 219 -4.83 7.26 -9.51
N LEU A 220 -5.51 6.73 -10.54
CA LEU A 220 -5.10 5.48 -11.20
C LEU A 220 -3.79 5.67 -11.97
N VAL A 221 -2.75 4.94 -11.55
CA VAL A 221 -1.45 4.87 -12.21
C VAL A 221 -1.05 3.39 -12.31
N THR A 222 -0.54 2.98 -13.47
CA THR A 222 -0.05 1.62 -13.69
C THR A 222 1.45 1.60 -14.00
N TYR A 223 2.12 0.56 -13.53
CA TYR A 223 3.53 0.28 -13.78
C TYR A 223 3.61 -1.10 -14.44
N GLN A 224 4.04 -1.10 -15.70
CA GLN A 224 4.31 -2.34 -16.42
C GLN A 224 5.68 -2.87 -16.00
N GLY A 225 5.76 -4.11 -15.56
CA GLY A 225 7.01 -4.79 -15.27
C GLY A 225 7.82 -5.08 -16.53
N THR A 226 9.14 -5.24 -16.36
CA THR A 226 10.03 -5.80 -17.39
C THR A 226 9.72 -7.28 -17.65
N ASP A 227 9.21 -8.01 -16.65
CA ASP A 227 8.42 -9.22 -16.87
C ASP A 227 7.05 -8.82 -17.43
N PRO A 228 6.68 -9.24 -18.65
CA PRO A 228 5.42 -8.84 -19.27
C PRO A 228 4.17 -9.35 -18.52
N GLU A 229 4.29 -10.36 -17.67
CA GLU A 229 3.17 -10.80 -16.83
C GLU A 229 2.96 -9.88 -15.61
N VAL A 230 3.94 -9.07 -15.21
CA VAL A 230 3.83 -8.22 -14.00
C VAL A 230 3.17 -6.89 -14.34
N LEU A 231 2.05 -6.61 -13.70
CA LEU A 231 1.35 -5.33 -13.75
C LEU A 231 1.08 -4.86 -12.32
N ILE A 232 1.46 -3.63 -12.02
CA ILE A 232 1.25 -3.03 -10.70
C ILE A 232 0.39 -1.79 -10.89
N GLY A 233 -0.57 -1.55 -10.01
CA GLY A 233 -1.41 -0.36 -10.11
C GLY A 233 -1.66 0.30 -8.77
N GLU A 234 -1.40 1.60 -8.70
CA GLU A 234 -1.81 2.49 -7.61
C GLU A 234 -3.12 3.17 -7.98
N PHE A 235 -4.05 3.27 -7.04
CA PHE A 235 -5.33 3.94 -7.26
C PHE A 235 -6.03 4.24 -5.94
N ALA A 236 -7.09 5.03 -6.00
CA ALA A 236 -8.01 5.22 -4.89
C ALA A 236 -9.45 4.93 -5.31
N TYR A 237 -10.20 4.24 -4.45
CA TYR A 237 -11.66 4.29 -4.49
C TYR A 237 -12.12 5.46 -3.65
N GLN A 238 -13.02 6.29 -4.17
CA GLN A 238 -13.53 7.42 -3.42
C GLN A 238 -15.03 7.62 -3.63
N GLY A 239 -15.70 8.15 -2.62
CA GLY A 239 -17.14 8.36 -2.66
C GLY A 239 -17.63 8.98 -1.35
N GLU A 240 -18.88 8.66 -1.00
CA GLU A 240 -19.51 9.16 0.21
C GLU A 240 -20.09 7.98 1.01
N TYR A 241 -19.85 7.98 2.32
CA TYR A 241 -20.45 7.04 3.25
C TYR A 241 -20.96 7.79 4.49
N GLY A 242 -22.23 7.60 4.84
CA GLY A 242 -22.83 8.25 6.02
C GLY A 242 -22.73 9.78 6.03
N GLY A 243 -22.78 10.44 4.86
CA GLY A 243 -22.65 11.90 4.76
C GLY A 243 -21.22 12.43 4.74
N ARG A 244 -20.20 11.55 4.70
CA ARG A 244 -18.78 11.94 4.78
C ARG A 244 -18.00 11.43 3.57
N PRO A 245 -17.04 12.22 3.05
CA PRO A 245 -16.16 11.76 1.99
C PRO A 245 -15.28 10.63 2.51
N VAL A 246 -15.24 9.53 1.74
CA VAL A 246 -14.36 8.39 1.96
C VAL A 246 -13.44 8.22 0.76
N ARG A 247 -12.20 7.80 1.01
CA ARG A 247 -11.18 7.58 -0.01
C ARG A 247 -10.25 6.47 0.46
N VAL A 248 -10.22 5.34 -0.22
CA VAL A 248 -9.44 4.15 0.12
C VAL A 248 -8.28 4.07 -0.87
N ALA A 249 -7.05 4.32 -0.40
CA ALA A 249 -5.86 4.21 -1.24
C ALA A 249 -5.41 2.74 -1.34
N ASN A 250 -5.08 2.29 -2.55
CA ASN A 250 -4.71 0.92 -2.84
C ASN A 250 -3.48 0.90 -3.74
N ILE A 251 -2.71 -0.18 -3.61
CA ILE A 251 -1.72 -0.58 -4.60
C ILE A 251 -1.76 -2.10 -4.75
N PHE A 252 -1.97 -2.59 -5.97
CA PHE A 252 -2.04 -4.03 -6.24
C PHE A 252 -0.84 -4.44 -7.09
N ALA A 253 -0.15 -5.51 -6.69
CA ALA A 253 0.88 -6.15 -7.50
C ALA A 253 0.33 -7.45 -8.08
N MET A 254 0.21 -7.51 -9.40
CA MET A 254 -0.44 -8.61 -10.11
C MET A 254 0.49 -9.36 -11.03
N ARG A 255 0.18 -10.64 -11.23
CA ARG A 255 0.59 -11.39 -12.42
C ARG A 255 -0.62 -11.63 -13.31
N VAL A 256 -0.47 -11.29 -14.57
CA VAL A 256 -1.49 -11.41 -15.61
C VAL A 256 -0.95 -12.31 -16.72
N ARG A 257 -1.67 -13.38 -17.04
CA ARG A 257 -1.35 -14.30 -18.12
C ARG A 257 -2.58 -14.50 -19.00
N ASP A 258 -2.39 -14.39 -20.31
CA ASP A 258 -3.47 -14.54 -21.30
C ASP A 258 -4.70 -13.65 -21.00
N GLY A 259 -4.45 -12.44 -20.46
CA GLY A 259 -5.50 -11.48 -20.10
C GLY A 259 -6.25 -11.79 -18.80
N LEU A 260 -5.81 -12.79 -18.02
CA LEU A 260 -6.40 -13.21 -16.75
C LEU A 260 -5.45 -12.99 -15.58
N ILE A 261 -5.99 -12.60 -14.43
CA ILE A 261 -5.22 -12.45 -13.18
C ILE A 261 -4.93 -13.84 -12.59
N VAL A 262 -3.66 -14.24 -12.59
CA VAL A 262 -3.19 -15.51 -12.00
C VAL A 262 -2.68 -15.34 -10.57
N GLU A 263 -2.28 -14.13 -10.20
CA GLU A 263 -1.84 -13.79 -8.84
C GLU A 263 -2.13 -12.30 -8.57
N SER A 264 -2.52 -11.97 -7.35
CA SER A 264 -2.71 -10.59 -6.89
C SER A 264 -2.34 -10.43 -5.43
N ARG A 265 -1.59 -9.38 -5.10
CA ARG A 265 -1.32 -8.96 -3.72
C ARG A 265 -1.91 -7.58 -3.54
N ASP A 266 -2.98 -7.51 -2.74
CA ASP A 266 -3.87 -6.36 -2.66
C ASP A 266 -3.58 -5.57 -1.37
N TYR A 267 -2.75 -4.54 -1.47
CA TYR A 267 -2.37 -3.68 -0.34
C TYR A 267 -3.42 -2.58 -0.11
N GLY A 268 -4.63 -2.99 0.25
CA GLY A 268 -5.76 -2.10 0.48
C GLY A 268 -5.72 -1.39 1.84
N ASP A 269 -6.27 -0.17 1.91
CA ASP A 269 -6.35 0.66 3.12
C ASP A 269 -7.46 0.20 4.08
N HIS A 270 -7.40 -1.06 4.52
CA HIS A 270 -8.38 -1.64 5.44
C HIS A 270 -8.41 -0.93 6.80
N LEU A 271 -7.25 -0.42 7.25
CA LEU A 271 -7.18 0.43 8.42
C LEU A 271 -7.97 1.73 8.22
N GLY A 272 -7.94 2.32 7.03
CA GLY A 272 -8.71 3.52 6.71
C GLY A 272 -10.21 3.27 6.70
N ILE A 273 -10.64 2.14 6.13
CA ILE A 273 -12.04 1.71 6.22
C ILE A 273 -12.45 1.55 7.68
N ALA A 274 -11.66 0.83 8.50
CA ALA A 274 -11.96 0.65 9.91
C ALA A 274 -11.98 1.98 10.67
N GLY A 275 -11.08 2.92 10.36
CA GLY A 275 -11.07 4.25 10.95
C GLY A 275 -12.32 5.06 10.62
N ASP A 276 -12.74 5.06 9.35
CA ASP A 276 -13.93 5.77 8.89
C ASP A 276 -15.23 5.17 9.49
N LEU A 277 -15.21 3.87 9.83
CA LEU A 277 -16.33 3.14 10.46
C LEU A 277 -16.27 3.09 11.99
N GLY A 278 -15.20 3.59 12.62
CA GLY A 278 -15.00 3.49 14.07
C GLY A 278 -14.72 2.07 14.58
N GLN A 279 -14.15 1.21 13.73
CA GLN A 279 -13.95 -0.24 13.96
C GLN A 279 -12.48 -0.64 14.13
N ILE A 280 -11.60 0.30 14.50
CA ILE A 280 -10.15 0.03 14.60
C ILE A 280 -9.85 -1.03 15.67
N HIS A 281 -10.56 -1.02 16.80
CA HIS A 281 -10.36 -2.00 17.87
C HIS A 281 -10.73 -3.42 17.41
N GLU A 282 -11.84 -3.56 16.70
CA GLU A 282 -12.33 -4.82 16.15
C GLU A 282 -11.37 -5.36 15.08
N LEU A 283 -10.78 -4.49 14.27
CA LEU A 283 -9.76 -4.87 13.31
C LEU A 283 -8.46 -5.29 14.01
N ALA A 284 -8.03 -4.55 15.02
CA ALA A 284 -6.82 -4.84 15.81
C ALA A 284 -6.94 -6.16 16.60
N ALA A 285 -8.14 -6.52 17.07
CA ALA A 285 -8.39 -7.75 17.82
C ALA A 285 -8.18 -9.04 17.01
N LYS A 286 -7.99 -8.93 15.70
CA LYS A 286 -7.70 -10.07 14.79
C LYS A 286 -6.19 -10.36 14.65
N LEU A 287 -5.32 -9.58 15.31
CA LEU A 287 -3.86 -9.71 15.25
C LEU A 287 -3.26 -10.53 16.38
#